data_AF-A0A7Y8M913-F1
#
_entry.id   AF-A0A7Y8M913-F1
#
_cell.length_a   1.000
_cell.length_b   1.000
_cell.length_c   1.000
_cell.angle_alpha   90.00
_cell.angle_beta   90.00
_cell.angle_gamma   90.00
#
_symmetry.space_group_name_H-M   'P 1'
#
loop_
_entity.id
_entity.type
_entity.pdbx_description
1 polymer ?
#
loop_
_entity_poly.entity_id
_entity_poly.type
_entity_poly.pdbx_seq_one_letter_code
_entity_poly.pdbx_strand_id
1 'polypeptide(L)'
;MPGRVGETLLLMADGPGGIGSLRADLGGFFLLCAACAGLALFRGRTGLLLVPLFLMGFALFARTLGLALDGVDERAFTSMAVEAVAVLILLFCRAVLPARG
;
A
#
# COMPACT_ATOMS: atom_id res chain seq x y z
N MET A 1 -0.44 14.08 13.81
CA MET A 1 1.04 14.24 13.76
C MET A 1 1.62 13.04 13.01
N PRO A 2 2.60 13.20 12.11
CA PRO A 2 3.08 12.13 11.21
C PRO A 2 3.58 10.87 11.93
N GLY A 3 4.14 11.00 13.13
CA GLY A 3 4.49 9.84 13.97
C GLY A 3 3.30 8.92 14.27
N ARG A 4 2.12 9.47 14.57
CA ARG A 4 0.90 8.68 14.84
C ARG A 4 0.39 7.90 13.63
N VAL A 5 0.70 8.34 12.41
CA VAL A 5 0.30 7.61 11.20
C VAL A 5 1.22 6.41 10.99
N GLY A 6 2.52 6.56 11.24
CA GLY A 6 3.47 5.43 11.25
C GLY A 6 3.11 4.35 12.25
N GLU A 7 2.65 4.74 13.45
CA GLU A 7 2.23 3.79 14.48
C GLU A 7 1.09 2.88 14.05
N THR A 8 0.16 3.36 13.19
CA THR A 8 -0.93 2.52 12.65
C THR A 8 -0.42 1.42 11.71
N LEU A 9 0.79 1.59 11.19
CA LEU A 9 1.52 0.63 10.35
C LEU A 9 2.61 -0.08 11.14
N LEU A 10 2.59 0.02 12.47
CA LEU A 10 3.59 -0.53 13.40
C LEU A 10 5.02 -0.01 13.16
N LEU A 11 5.16 1.22 12.67
CA LEU A 11 6.44 1.89 12.48
C LEU A 11 6.61 3.06 13.46
N MET A 12 7.71 3.02 14.21
CA MET A 12 8.11 4.09 15.13
C MET A 12 9.18 4.95 14.45
N ALA A 13 8.96 6.27 14.41
CA ALA A 13 9.93 7.22 13.88
C ALA A 13 10.83 7.74 15.00
N ASP A 14 12.13 7.50 14.91
CA ASP A 14 13.10 8.06 15.85
C ASP A 14 13.60 9.44 15.39
N GLY A 15 13.22 10.47 16.16
CA GLY A 15 13.59 11.87 15.92
C GLY A 15 13.13 12.46 14.57
N PRO A 16 13.65 13.65 14.20
CA PRO A 16 13.30 14.33 12.94
C PRO A 16 13.70 13.54 11.69
N GLY A 17 14.79 12.78 11.77
CA GLY A 17 15.27 11.91 10.69
C GLY A 17 14.28 10.78 10.38
N GLY A 18 13.82 10.05 11.41
CA GLY A 18 12.84 8.98 11.25
C GLY A 18 11.50 9.48 10.69
N ILE A 19 11.07 10.69 11.07
CA ILE A 19 9.85 11.30 10.48
C ILE A 19 10.07 11.66 9.00
N GLY A 20 11.29 12.04 8.63
CA GLY A 20 11.71 12.25 7.24
C GLY A 20 11.57 10.97 6.43
N SER A 21 12.18 9.88 6.88
CA SER A 21 12.12 8.57 6.22
C SER A 21 10.70 8.03 6.12
N LEU A 22 9.91 8.12 7.19
CA LEU A 22 8.52 7.68 7.18
C LEU A 22 7.69 8.38 6.07
N ARG A 23 7.90 9.68 5.86
CA ARG A 23 7.23 10.43 4.79
C ARG A 23 7.75 10.08 3.40
N ALA A 24 9.07 9.92 3.27
CA ALA A 24 9.68 9.59 1.99
C ALA A 24 9.26 8.18 1.54
N ASP A 25 9.38 7.19 2.42
CA ASP A 25 9.16 5.79 2.07
C ASP A 25 7.68 5.46 2.06
N LEU A 26 6.94 5.72 3.14
CA LEU A 26 5.50 5.38 3.17
C LEU A 26 4.69 6.38 2.38
N GLY A 27 4.95 7.68 2.55
CA GLY A 27 4.27 8.72 1.77
C GLY A 27 4.56 8.57 0.28
N GLY A 28 5.81 8.31 -0.11
CA GLY A 28 6.18 8.03 -1.50
C GLY A 28 5.52 6.76 -2.05
N PHE A 29 5.50 5.67 -1.29
CA PHE A 29 4.85 4.41 -1.67
C PHE A 29 3.35 4.61 -1.99
N PHE A 30 2.60 5.21 -1.06
CA PHE A 30 1.16 5.43 -1.26
C PHE A 30 0.88 6.48 -2.34
N LEU A 31 1.72 7.53 -2.44
CA LEU A 31 1.58 8.55 -3.47
C LEU A 31 1.82 7.96 -4.87
N LEU A 32 2.83 7.10 -5.04
CA LEU A 32 3.08 6.39 -6.29
C LEU A 32 1.90 5.50 -6.65
N CYS A 33 1.34 4.77 -5.68
CA CYS A 33 0.17 3.93 -5.91
C CYS A 33 -1.02 4.76 -6.39
N ALA A 34 -1.31 5.88 -5.70
CA ALA A 34 -2.38 6.80 -6.05
C ALA A 34 -2.17 7.45 -7.43
N ALA A 35 -0.94 7.86 -7.74
CA ALA A 35 -0.59 8.46 -9.03
C ALA A 35 -0.76 7.46 -10.17
N CYS A 36 -0.26 6.23 -10.06
CA CYS A 36 -0.43 5.20 -11.08
C CYS A 36 -1.90 4.82 -11.26
N ALA A 37 -2.68 4.68 -10.19
CA ALA A 37 -4.11 4.40 -10.26
C ALA A 37 -4.89 5.54 -10.93
N GLY A 38 -4.58 6.79 -10.55
CA GLY A 38 -5.17 7.99 -11.18
C GLY A 38 -4.82 8.09 -12.66
N LEU A 39 -3.55 7.87 -13.02
CA LEU A 39 -3.12 7.86 -14.42
C LEU A 39 -3.78 6.74 -15.22
N ALA A 40 -3.97 5.56 -14.64
CA ALA A 40 -4.70 4.47 -15.29
C ALA A 40 -6.15 4.87 -15.59
N LEU A 41 -6.80 5.55 -14.65
CA LEU A 41 -8.18 6.03 -14.79
C LEU A 41 -8.28 7.12 -15.87
N PHE A 42 -7.46 8.16 -15.80
CA PHE A 42 -7.54 9.30 -16.71
C PHE A 42 -7.03 9.01 -18.13
N ARG A 43 -6.01 8.16 -18.27
CA ARG A 43 -5.46 7.79 -19.59
C ARG A 43 -6.10 6.54 -20.17
N GLY A 44 -7.00 5.88 -19.43
CA GLY A 44 -7.64 4.62 -19.82
C GLY A 44 -6.69 3.41 -19.91
N ARG A 45 -5.45 3.54 -19.42
CA ARG A 45 -4.42 2.50 -19.51
C ARG A 45 -4.44 1.62 -18.28
N THR A 46 -5.28 0.59 -18.31
CA THR A 46 -5.44 -0.36 -17.19
C THR A 46 -4.17 -1.14 -16.86
N GLY A 47 -3.19 -1.18 -17.77
CA GLY A 47 -1.85 -1.71 -17.51
C GLY A 47 -1.12 -0.99 -16.36
N LEU A 48 -1.36 0.31 -16.16
CA LEU A 48 -0.76 1.08 -15.07
C LEU A 48 -1.26 0.68 -13.69
N LEU A 49 -2.41 -0.01 -13.58
CA LEU A 49 -2.90 -0.56 -12.32
C LEU A 49 -2.06 -1.74 -11.82
N LEU A 50 -1.26 -2.37 -12.67
CA LEU A 50 -0.39 -3.47 -12.24
C LEU A 50 0.65 -3.01 -11.22
N VAL A 51 1.18 -1.78 -11.38
CA VAL A 51 2.18 -1.22 -10.47
C VAL A 51 1.65 -1.13 -9.02
N PRO A 52 0.56 -0.40 -8.73
CA PRO A 52 0.02 -0.35 -7.37
C PRO A 52 -0.48 -1.71 -6.89
N LEU A 53 -1.00 -2.56 -7.79
CA LEU A 53 -1.48 -3.89 -7.44
C LEU A 53 -0.35 -4.78 -6.93
N PHE A 54 0.79 -4.82 -7.61
CA PHE A 54 1.95 -5.59 -7.16
C PHE A 54 2.56 -5.00 -5.89
N LEU A 55 2.71 -3.68 -5.82
CA LEU A 55 3.25 -3.02 -4.62
C LEU A 55 2.43 -3.35 -3.37
N MET A 56 1.10 -3.19 -3.44
CA MET A 56 0.22 -3.48 -2.30
C MET A 56 0.09 -5.00 -2.04
N GLY A 57 0.07 -5.81 -3.10
CA GLY A 57 0.03 -7.27 -2.98
C GLY A 57 1.28 -7.84 -2.31
N PHE A 58 2.47 -7.35 -2.67
CA PHE A 58 3.72 -7.74 -2.03
C PHE A 58 3.84 -7.22 -0.60
N ALA A 59 3.33 -6.02 -0.30
CA ALA A 59 3.27 -5.53 1.08
C ALA A 59 2.43 -6.47 1.97
N LEU A 60 1.22 -6.82 1.52
CA LEU A 60 0.35 -7.76 2.23
C LEU A 60 1.00 -9.14 2.35
N PHE A 61 1.65 -9.64 1.30
CA PHE A 61 2.35 -10.93 1.32
C PHE A 61 3.55 -10.94 2.28
N ALA A 62 4.35 -9.88 2.30
CA ALA A 62 5.45 -9.75 3.26
C ALA A 62 4.92 -9.74 4.69
N ARG A 63 3.75 -9.11 4.91
CA ARG A 63 3.08 -9.06 6.21
C ARG A 63 2.56 -10.43 6.66
N THR A 64 1.89 -11.17 5.77
CA THR A 64 1.41 -12.53 6.07
C THR A 64 2.58 -13.47 6.36
N LEU A 65 3.67 -13.35 5.61
CA LEU A 65 4.89 -14.11 5.85
C LEU A 65 5.51 -13.77 7.20
N GLY A 66 5.59 -12.47 7.55
CA GLY A 66 6.06 -12.04 8.88
C GLY A 66 5.23 -12.63 10.02
N LEU A 67 3.90 -12.61 9.93
CA LEU A 67 3.05 -13.25 10.94
C LEU A 67 3.24 -14.77 11.04
N ALA A 68 3.51 -15.43 9.91
CA ALA A 68 3.75 -16.87 9.88
C ALA A 68 5.11 -17.24 10.51
N LEU A 69 6.11 -16.36 10.41
CA LEU A 69 7.47 -16.59 10.91
C LEU A 69 7.65 -16.12 12.36
N ASP A 70 7.16 -14.93 12.70
CA ASP A 70 7.41 -14.25 13.97
C ASP A 70 6.25 -14.42 14.98
N GLY A 71 5.12 -14.97 14.53
CA GLY A 71 3.90 -15.15 15.32
C GLY A 71 2.85 -14.08 15.09
N VAL A 72 1.64 -14.32 15.63
CA VAL A 72 0.47 -13.47 15.40
C VAL A 72 0.51 -12.24 16.31
N ASP A 73 0.62 -11.05 15.70
CA ASP A 73 0.36 -9.76 16.36
C ASP A 73 -1.01 -9.23 15.95
N GLU A 74 -1.93 -9.11 16.91
CA GLU A 74 -3.28 -8.60 16.67
C GLU A 74 -3.30 -7.19 16.08
N ARG A 75 -2.28 -6.38 16.38
CA ARG A 75 -2.20 -5.01 15.86
C ARG A 75 -1.93 -4.99 14.35
N ALA A 76 -1.32 -6.03 13.81
CA ALA A 76 -1.04 -6.14 12.38
C ALA A 76 -2.32 -6.33 11.54
N PHE A 77 -3.40 -6.87 12.12
CA PHE A 77 -4.64 -7.12 11.36
C PHE A 77 -5.27 -5.83 10.82
N THR A 78 -5.14 -4.72 11.53
CA THR A 78 -5.70 -3.43 11.07
C THR A 78 -5.00 -2.97 9.79
N SER A 79 -3.66 -2.98 9.76
CA SER A 79 -2.91 -2.56 8.57
C SER A 79 -3.13 -3.53 7.40
N MET A 80 -3.15 -4.83 7.68
CA MET A 80 -3.40 -5.86 6.67
C MET A 80 -4.80 -5.78 6.05
N ALA A 81 -5.81 -5.42 6.84
CA ALA A 81 -7.15 -5.20 6.32
C ALA A 81 -7.18 -4.05 5.31
N VAL A 82 -6.47 -2.94 5.61
CA VAL A 82 -6.36 -1.79 4.69
C VAL A 82 -5.65 -2.19 3.40
N GLU A 83 -4.54 -2.92 3.50
CA GLU A 83 -3.79 -3.42 2.33
C GLU A 83 -4.66 -4.36 1.48
N ALA A 84 -5.37 -5.31 2.10
CA ALA A 84 -6.25 -6.25 1.42
C ALA A 84 -7.41 -5.54 0.71
N VAL A 85 -8.07 -4.58 1.35
CA VAL A 85 -9.12 -3.77 0.74
C VAL A 85 -8.58 -2.99 -0.46
N ALA A 86 -7.39 -2.38 -0.34
CA ALA A 86 -6.76 -1.67 -1.45
C ALA A 86 -6.45 -2.59 -2.64
N VAL A 87 -5.92 -3.79 -2.40
CA VAL A 87 -5.71 -4.81 -3.44
C VAL A 87 -7.02 -5.19 -4.12
N LEU A 88 -8.08 -5.46 -3.34
CA LEU A 88 -9.40 -5.81 -3.88
C LEU A 88 -9.98 -4.70 -4.75
N ILE A 89 -9.87 -3.43 -4.33
CA ILE A 89 -10.31 -2.28 -5.13
C ILE A 89 -9.53 -2.21 -6.44
N LEU A 90 -8.20 -2.40 -6.41
CA LEU A 90 -7.37 -2.36 -7.62
C LEU A 90 -7.69 -3.50 -8.60
N LEU A 91 -7.94 -4.71 -8.08
CA LEU A 91 -8.41 -5.84 -8.87
C LEU A 91 -9.76 -5.57 -9.50
N PHE A 92 -10.70 -5.04 -8.71
CA PHE A 92 -12.03 -4.67 -9.19
C PHE A 92 -11.95 -3.60 -10.29
N CYS A 93 -11.20 -2.52 -10.06
CA CYS A 93 -10.97 -1.48 -11.06
C CYS A 93 -10.37 -2.07 -12.35
N ARG A 94 -9.41 -2.99 -12.25
CA ARG A 94 -8.82 -3.64 -13.42
C ARG A 94 -9.82 -4.54 -14.16
N ALA A 95 -10.73 -5.19 -13.45
CA ALA A 95 -11.76 -6.04 -14.04
C ALA A 95 -12.88 -5.23 -14.73
N VAL A 96 -13.22 -4.06 -14.18
CA VAL A 96 -14.32 -3.22 -14.69
C VAL A 96 -13.85 -2.24 -15.76
N LEU A 97 -12.63 -1.70 -15.65
CA LEU A 97 -12.13 -0.73 -16.61
C LEU A 97 -11.82 -1.41 -17.96
N PRO A 98 -12.33 -0.88 -19.09
CA PRO A 98 -12.06 -1.45 -20.40
C PRO A 98 -10.57 -1.37 -20.71
N ALA A 99 -9.95 -2.50 -21.05
CA ALA A 99 -8.55 -2.54 -21.44
C ALA A 99 -8.34 -1.76 -22.74
N ARG A 100 -7.85 -0.53 -22.64
CA ARG A 100 -7.33 0.24 -23.76
C ARG A 100 -5.82 0.32 -23.57
N GLY A 101 -5.07 -0.39 -24.41
CA GLY A 101 -3.61 -0.45 -24.37
C GLY A 101 -2.95 0.92 -24.58
#